data_AF-A0A0L6J0A6-F1
#
_entry.id   AF-A0A0L6J0A6-F1
#
_cell.length_a   1.000
_cell.length_b   1.000
_cell.length_c   1.000
_cell.angle_alpha   90.00
_cell.angle_beta   90.00
_cell.angle_gamma   90.00
#
_symmetry.space_group_name_H-M   'P 1'
#
loop_
_entity.id
_entity.type
_entity.pdbx_description
1 polymer ?
#
loop_
_entity_poly.entity_id
_entity_poly.type
_entity_poly.pdbx_seq_one_letter_code
_entity_poly.pdbx_strand_id
1 'polypeptide(L)' 'MAKPVFYSVLKASGGLFDVVVRIAPDRIVRRDGFLSLAEADEWIEGLRSLMAVLGTPVAQDAREMDEIVVTLDAR' A
#
# COMPACT_ATOMS: atom_id res chain seq x y z
N MET A 1 21.32 -5.92 5.91
CA MET A 1 20.48 -6.37 4.79
C MET A 1 19.34 -5.40 4.62
N ALA A 2 19.02 -5.02 3.38
CA ALA A 2 17.81 -4.25 3.06
C ALA A 2 16.57 -5.05 3.48
N LYS A 3 15.62 -4.38 4.13
CA LYS A 3 14.38 -5.01 4.62
C LYS A 3 13.29 -4.80 3.56
N PRO A 4 12.64 -5.85 3.04
CA PRO A 4 11.62 -5.65 2.03
C PRO A 4 10.48 -4.77 2.56
N VAL A 5 9.99 -3.88 1.71
CA VAL A 5 8.90 -2.95 2.01
C VAL A 5 7.77 -3.20 1.03
N PHE A 6 6.57 -3.38 1.57
CA PHE A 6 5.35 -3.60 0.81
C PHE A 6 4.33 -2.50 1.10
N TYR A 7 3.51 -2.13 0.13
CA TYR A 7 2.40 -1.20 0.35
C TYR A 7 1.06 -1.76 -0.15
N SER A 8 -0.01 -1.27 0.46
CA SER A 8 -1.40 -1.57 0.16
C SER A 8 -2.21 -0.28 0.16
N VAL A 9 -3.19 -0.14 -0.73
CA VAL A 9 -4.06 1.05 -0.81
C VAL A 9 -5.49 0.64 -0.53
N LEU A 10 -5.96 0.97 0.67
CA LEU A 10 -7.29 0.62 1.14
C LEU A 10 -8.25 1.76 0.83
N LYS A 11 -9.45 1.43 0.34
CA LYS A 11 -10.54 2.41 0.25
C LYS A 11 -11.26 2.49 1.60
N ALA A 12 -11.12 3.61 2.28
CA ALA A 12 -11.73 3.86 3.58
C ALA A 12 -13.21 4.28 3.43
N SER A 13 -13.97 4.15 4.53
CA SER A 13 -15.33 4.69 4.61
C SER A 13 -15.31 6.21 4.40
N GLY A 14 -16.25 6.73 3.62
CA GLY A 14 -16.29 8.16 3.25
C GLY A 14 -15.60 8.49 1.93
N GLY A 15 -15.10 7.50 1.19
CA GLY A 15 -14.50 7.70 -0.13
C GLY A 15 -13.04 8.14 -0.10
N LEU A 16 -12.43 8.15 1.09
CA LEU A 16 -11.01 8.39 1.30
C LEU A 16 -10.19 7.13 0.99
N PHE A 17 -8.89 7.32 0.85
CA PHE A 17 -7.92 6.24 0.66
C PHE A 17 -6.88 6.27 1.79
N ASP A 18 -6.48 5.09 2.24
CA ASP A 18 -5.41 4.90 3.21
C ASP A 18 -4.31 4.07 2.58
N VAL A 19 -3.05 4.42 2.86
CA VAL A 19 -1.90 3.61 2.44
C VAL A 19 -1.32 2.91 3.66
N VAL A 20 -1.24 1.58 3.59
CA VAL A 20 -0.60 0.73 4.61
C VAL A 20 0.73 0.24 4.07
N VAL A 21 1.80 0.52 4.80
CA VAL A 21 3.17 0.11 4.47
C VAL A 21 3.64 -0.93 5.49
N ARG A 22 4.09 -2.08 5.00
CA ARG A 22 4.69 -3.15 5.80
C ARG A 22 6.18 -3.22 5.54
N ILE A 23 6.97 -3.11 6.60
CA ILE A 23 8.43 -3.26 6.58
C ILE A 23 8.75 -4.52 7.37
N ALA A 24 9.36 -5.51 6.73
CA ALA A 24 9.67 -6.77 7.37
C ALA A 24 10.65 -6.61 8.57
N PRO A 25 10.54 -7.47 9.60
CA PRO A 25 9.58 -8.56 9.71
C PRO A 25 8.18 -8.16 10.21
N ASP A 26 8.04 -7.03 10.92
CA ASP A 26 6.88 -6.80 11.80
C ASP A 26 6.42 -5.34 11.91
N ARG A 27 7.05 -4.40 11.16
CA ARG A 27 6.69 -2.99 11.26
C ARG A 27 5.60 -2.64 10.26
N ILE A 28 4.51 -2.06 10.76
CA ILE A 28 3.41 -1.52 9.95
C ILE A 28 3.33 -0.02 10.17
N VAL A 29 3.22 0.74 9.09
CA VAL A 29 2.98 2.19 9.07
C VAL A 29 1.72 2.43 8.27
N ARG A 30 0.82 3.28 8.76
CA ARG A 30 -0.41 3.64 8.06
C ARG A 30 -0.44 5.15 7.88
N ARG A 31 -0.85 5.57 6.68
CA ARG A 31 -1.05 6.96 6.29
C ARG A 31 -2.47 7.08 5.79
N ASP A 32 -3.30 7.77 6.56
CA ASP A 32 -4.75 7.85 6.34
C ASP A 32 -5.16 9.14 5.60
N GLY A 33 -6.33 9.09 4.98
CA GLY A 33 -7.11 10.28 4.63
C GLY A 33 -6.75 10.95 3.31
N PHE A 34 -6.20 10.21 2.35
CA PHE A 34 -6.03 10.70 0.99
C PHE A 34 -7.40 10.91 0.33
N LEU A 35 -7.59 12.04 -0.34
CA LEU A 35 -8.85 12.40 -0.99
C LEU A 35 -9.06 11.65 -2.31
N SER A 36 -7.99 11.12 -2.89
CA SER A 36 -8.02 10.39 -4.15
C SER A 36 -6.91 9.35 -4.24
N LEU A 37 -7.10 8.38 -5.15
CA LEU A 37 -6.07 7.40 -5.48
C LEU A 37 -4.81 8.08 -6.05
N ALA A 38 -4.95 9.14 -6.84
CA ALA A 38 -3.82 9.88 -7.41
C ALA A 38 -2.93 10.52 -6.33
N GLU A 39 -3.54 11.04 -5.26
CA GLU A 39 -2.82 11.61 -4.12
C GLU A 39 -2.05 10.52 -3.34
N ALA A 40 -2.67 9.35 -3.18
CA ALA A 40 -2.02 8.19 -2.57
C ALA A 40 -0.84 7.69 -3.43
N ASP A 41 -1.00 7.63 -4.75
CA ASP A 41 0.05 7.22 -5.70
C ASP A 41 1.24 8.18 -5.71
N GLU A 42 1.01 9.49 -5.66
CA GLU A 42 2.07 10.50 -5.55
C GLU A 42 2.89 10.29 -4.26
N TRP A 43 2.21 10.03 -3.14
CA TRP A 43 2.87 9.73 -1.88
C TRP A 43 3.68 8.43 -1.94
N ILE A 44 3.16 7.38 -2.58
CA ILE A 44 3.86 6.10 -2.80
C ILE A 44 5.11 6.30 -3.65
N GLU A 45 5.07 7.15 -4.67
CA GLU A 45 6.24 7.45 -5.51
C GLU A 45 7.33 8.19 -4.71
N GLY A 46 6.92 9.11 -3.82
CA GLY A 46 7.83 9.72 -2.85
C GLY A 46 8.49 8.67 -1.94
N LEU A 47 7.71 7.71 -1.43
CA LEU A 47 8.23 6.60 -0.63
C LEU A 47 9.22 5.73 -1.43
N ARG A 48 8.90 5.38 -2.67
CA ARG A 48 9.79 4.61 -3.57
C ARG A 48 11.10 5.33 -3.79
N SER A 49 11.06 6.63 -4.05
CA SER A 49 12.25 7.47 -4.24
C SER A 49 13.14 7.47 -2.99
N LEU A 50 12.56 7.65 -1.80
CA LEU A 50 13.30 7.63 -0.54
C LEU A 50 13.93 6.27 -0.26
N MET A 51 13.20 5.18 -0.50
CA MET A 51 13.68 3.83 -0.20
C MET A 51 14.68 3.30 -1.25
N ALA A 52 14.62 3.79 -2.49
CA ALA A 52 15.60 3.50 -3.53
C ALA A 52 17.01 3.98 -3.13
N VAL A 53 17.14 5.14 -2.47
CA VAL A 53 18.41 5.63 -1.91
C VAL A 53 18.99 4.64 -0.89
N LEU A 54 18.13 3.91 -0.19
CA LEU A 54 18.50 2.90 0.80
C LEU A 54 18.68 1.49 0.20
N GLY A 55 18.66 1.36 -1.14
CA GLY A 55 18.76 0.08 -1.83
C GLY A 55 17.64 -0.89 -1.49
N THR A 56 16.48 -0.36 -1.10
CA THR A 56 15.35 -1.14 -0.61
C THR A 56 14.13 -0.89 -1.50
N PRO A 57 13.84 -1.75 -2.48
CA PRO A 57 12.68 -1.56 -3.34
C PRO A 57 11.37 -1.69 -2.56
N VAL A 58 10.39 -0.86 -2.93
CA VAL A 58 9.04 -0.86 -2.38
C VAL A 58 8.11 -1.52 -3.40
N ALA A 59 7.48 -2.63 -3.03
CA ALA A 59 6.58 -3.38 -3.91
C ALA A 59 5.12 -3.26 -3.44
N GLN A 60 4.17 -3.43 -4.34
CA GLN A 60 2.77 -3.56 -3.93
C GLN A 60 2.56 -4.94 -3.27
N ASP A 61 1.79 -4.98 -2.20
CA ASP A 61 1.41 -6.23 -1.54
C ASP A 61 0.38 -6.95 -2.43
N ALA A 62 0.74 -8.13 -2.93
CA ALA A 62 -0.08 -8.89 -3.87
C ALA A 62 -1.39 -9.44 -3.26
N ARG A 63 -1.59 -9.34 -1.93
CA ARG A 63 -2.70 -9.98 -1.22
C ARG A 63 -4.03 -9.21 -1.29
N GLU A 64 -4.06 -8.04 -1.93
CA GLU A 64 -5.31 -7.30 -2.17
C GLU A 64 -6.07 -7.72 -3.45
N MET A 65 -5.50 -8.57 -4.32
CA MET A 65 -6.21 -9.03 -5.52
C MET A 65 -7.11 -10.26 -5.30
N ASP A 66 -7.05 -10.90 -4.14
CA ASP A 66 -7.78 -12.15 -3.88
C ASP A 66 -9.18 -11.92 -3.27
N GLU A 67 -9.38 -10.88 -2.45
CA GLU A 67 -10.65 -10.69 -1.73
C GLU A 67 -11.80 -10.14 -2.61
N ILE A 68 -11.49 -9.50 -3.75
CA ILE A 68 -12.51 -8.98 -4.68
C ILE A 68 -13.09 -10.08 -5.57
N VAL A 69 -12.39 -11.20 -5.78
CA VAL A 69 -12.87 -12.29 -6.66
C VAL A 69 -13.85 -13.22 -5.95
N VAL A 70 -13.84 -13.29 -4.61
CA VAL A 70 -14.67 -14.27 -3.86
C VAL A 70 -16.14 -13.82 -3.67
N THR A 71 -16.45 -12.52 -3.82
CA THR A 71 -17.83 -12.01 -3.60
C THR A 71 -18.72 -12.03 -4.85
N LEU A 72 -18.17 -12.33 -6.04
CA LEU A 72 -18.94 -12.38 -7.29
C LEU A 72 -19.40 -13.80 -7.71
N ASP A 73 -19.08 -14.84 -6.93
CA ASP A 73 -19.49 -16.23 -7.21
C ASP A 73 -20.67 -16.73 -6.37
N ALA A 74 -21.24 -15.91 -5.48
CA ALA A 74 -22.48 -16.26 -4.78
C ALA A 74 -23.70 -15.68 -5.52
N ARG A 75 -23.99 -16.27 -6.68
CA ARG A 75 -25.25 -16.06 -7.41
C ARG A 75 -26.28 -17.11 -7.03
#